data_AF-B9JP01-F1
#
_entry.id   AF-B9JP01-F1
#
_cell.length_a   1.000
_cell.length_b   1.000
_cell.length_c   1.000
_cell.angle_alpha   90.00
_cell.angle_beta   90.00
_cell.angle_gamma   90.00
#
_symmetry.space_group_name_H-M   'P 1'
#
loop_
_entity.id
_entity.type
_entity.pdbx_description
1 polymer ?
#
loop_
_entity_poly.entity_id
_entity_poly.type
_entity_poly.pdbx_seq_one_letter_code
_entity_poly.pdbx_strand_id
1 'polypeptide(L)'
;MDQTTAIMSDDNTIEILQFDHIQMDVADLEENIIFYKSIFGFEIKEMGVRAMTRWAILGNRHKLYLCMHENLAGKGKKNEGLVITHFGLIVTDFDNVLSKLKARNVSLAYDFEVQYHSSKSVYFFDPNGYKIEISERIGGGIDR
;
A
#
# COMPACT_ATOMS: atom_id res chain seq x y z
N MET A 1 -42.44 24.43 21.72
CA MET A 1 -41.10 25.04 21.81
C MET A 1 -40.14 23.86 21.80
N ASP A 2 -39.79 23.35 20.62
CA ASP A 2 -38.75 23.88 19.70
C ASP A 2 -37.37 23.78 20.40
N GLN A 3 -36.36 23.05 19.93
CA GLN A 3 -35.81 23.01 18.58
C GLN A 3 -35.15 21.66 18.27
N THR A 4 -35.52 21.05 17.15
CA THR A 4 -34.71 20.05 16.48
C THR A 4 -33.80 20.80 15.52
N THR A 5 -32.53 20.99 15.89
CA THR A 5 -31.51 21.56 15.02
C THR A 5 -31.22 20.55 13.91
N ALA A 6 -31.90 20.72 12.77
CA ALA A 6 -31.48 20.09 11.52
C ALA A 6 -30.08 20.62 11.20
N ILE A 7 -29.09 19.73 11.27
CA ILE A 7 -27.75 20.01 10.77
C ILE A 7 -27.92 20.20 9.26
N MET A 8 -27.82 21.45 8.81
CA MET A 8 -27.73 21.75 7.39
C MET A 8 -26.45 21.11 6.87
N SER A 9 -26.59 20.11 6.01
CA SER A 9 -25.48 19.56 5.25
C SER A 9 -24.98 20.65 4.31
N ASP A 10 -23.76 21.11 4.54
CA ASP A 10 -23.06 22.03 3.64
C ASP A 10 -22.77 21.23 2.35
N ASP A 11 -23.60 21.42 1.32
CA ASP A 11 -23.61 20.70 0.02
C ASP A 11 -22.45 21.14 -0.89
N ASN A 12 -21.29 21.37 -0.29
CA ASN A 12 -20.07 21.84 -0.95
C ASN A 12 -18.91 20.84 -0.79
N THR A 13 -19.20 19.63 -0.30
CA THR A 13 -18.21 18.56 -0.18
C THR A 13 -18.04 17.84 -1.51
N ILE A 14 -16.79 17.68 -1.94
CA ILE A 14 -16.46 16.85 -3.10
C ILE A 14 -16.45 15.39 -2.66
N GLU A 15 -17.21 14.54 -3.35
CA GLU A 15 -17.19 13.11 -3.15
C GLU A 15 -15.85 12.52 -3.60
N ILE A 16 -15.14 11.86 -2.68
CA ILE A 16 -13.93 11.10 -2.98
C ILE A 16 -14.30 9.63 -3.09
N LEU A 17 -14.12 9.06 -4.29
CA LEU A 17 -14.56 7.70 -4.58
C LEU A 17 -13.56 6.64 -4.08
N GLN A 18 -12.27 6.88 -4.30
CA GLN A 18 -11.19 5.95 -3.95
C GLN A 18 -9.83 6.63 -4.06
N PHE A 19 -8.79 5.97 -3.57
CA PHE A 19 -7.41 6.31 -3.91
C PHE A 19 -7.10 5.92 -5.36
N ASP A 20 -6.45 6.81 -6.10
CA ASP A 20 -6.05 6.55 -7.49
C ASP A 20 -4.76 5.72 -7.55
N HIS A 21 -3.68 6.19 -6.92
CA HIS A 21 -2.39 5.51 -6.90
C HIS A 21 -1.58 5.86 -5.65
N ILE A 22 -0.56 5.06 -5.39
CA ILE A 22 0.51 5.38 -4.44
C ILE A 22 1.78 5.62 -5.24
N GLN A 23 2.38 6.80 -5.08
CA GLN A 23 3.67 7.14 -5.68
C GLN A 23 4.80 6.89 -4.67
N MET A 24 5.84 6.19 -5.12
CA MET A 24 7.01 5.83 -4.32
C MET A 24 8.30 6.14 -5.08
N ASP A 25 9.36 6.44 -4.33
CA ASP A 25 10.72 6.48 -4.85
C ASP A 25 11.42 5.19 -4.47
N VAL A 26 11.96 4.46 -5.45
CA VAL A 26 12.64 3.18 -5.23
C VAL A 26 14.10 3.25 -5.65
N ALA A 27 14.98 2.62 -4.89
CA ALA A 27 16.41 2.58 -5.20
C ALA A 27 16.75 1.63 -6.34
N ASP A 28 15.91 0.63 -6.59
CA ASP A 28 16.07 -0.36 -7.66
C ASP A 28 14.67 -0.70 -8.21
N LEU A 29 14.41 -0.27 -9.44
CA LEU A 29 13.09 -0.43 -10.04
C LEU A 29 12.76 -1.90 -10.32
N GLU A 30 13.73 -2.66 -10.82
CA GLU A 30 13.58 -4.07 -11.17
C GLU A 30 13.29 -4.94 -9.94
N GLU A 31 14.01 -4.72 -8.85
CA GLU A 31 13.83 -5.44 -7.58
C GLU A 31 12.40 -5.28 -7.05
N ASN A 32 11.89 -4.04 -7.06
CA ASN A 32 10.54 -3.73 -6.60
C ASN A 32 9.48 -4.34 -7.52
N ILE A 33 9.66 -4.25 -8.84
CA ILE A 33 8.75 -4.90 -9.81
C ILE A 33 8.66 -6.41 -9.55
N ILE A 34 9.79 -7.08 -9.35
CA ILE A 34 9.84 -8.52 -9.08
C ILE A 34 9.14 -8.84 -7.75
N PHE A 35 9.36 -8.03 -6.72
CA PHE A 35 8.72 -8.20 -5.41
C PHE A 35 7.20 -8.18 -5.50
N TYR A 36 6.61 -7.08 -6.01
CA TYR A 36 5.16 -6.91 -6.08
C TYR A 36 4.50 -7.90 -7.04
N LYS A 37 5.18 -8.26 -8.13
CA LYS A 37 4.70 -9.31 -9.05
C LYS A 37 4.70 -10.68 -8.39
N SER A 38 5.77 -11.06 -7.68
CA SER A 38 5.92 -12.43 -7.17
C SER A 38 5.02 -12.75 -5.97
N ILE A 39 4.72 -11.75 -5.14
CA ILE A 39 3.88 -11.93 -3.94
C ILE A 39 2.41 -11.70 -4.28
N PHE A 40 2.12 -10.56 -4.92
CA PHE A 40 0.77 -10.03 -5.09
C PHE A 40 0.22 -10.14 -6.52
N GLY A 41 1.04 -10.55 -7.49
CA GLY A 41 0.61 -10.73 -8.87
C GLY A 41 0.36 -9.41 -9.61
N PHE A 42 1.00 -8.31 -9.19
CA PHE A 42 0.96 -7.06 -9.95
C PHE A 42 1.61 -7.22 -11.32
N GLU A 43 1.09 -6.47 -12.28
CA GLU A 43 1.58 -6.43 -13.65
C GLU A 43 2.08 -5.03 -13.98
N ILE A 44 3.11 -4.94 -14.83
CA ILE A 44 3.53 -3.67 -15.41
C ILE A 44 2.41 -3.17 -16.32
N LYS A 45 1.89 -1.98 -16.05
CA LYS A 45 0.91 -1.29 -16.89
C LYS A 45 1.60 -0.33 -17.85
N GLU A 46 2.62 0.36 -17.36
CA GLU A 46 3.44 1.26 -18.16
C GLU A 46 4.82 1.40 -17.51
N MET A 47 5.86 1.68 -18.30
CA MET A 47 7.18 2.03 -17.79
C MET A 47 7.96 2.84 -18.81
N GLY A 48 8.94 3.61 -18.36
CA GLY A 48 9.75 4.41 -19.26
C GLY A 48 10.84 5.21 -18.56
N VAL A 49 11.36 6.21 -19.28
CA VAL A 49 12.35 7.16 -18.76
C VAL A 49 11.86 8.57 -19.06
N ARG A 50 11.84 9.43 -18.04
CA ARG A 50 11.49 10.86 -18.18
C ARG A 50 12.46 11.70 -17.37
N ALA A 51 13.02 12.75 -17.97
CA ALA A 51 14.00 13.64 -17.32
C ALA A 51 15.17 12.88 -16.65
N MET A 52 15.69 11.85 -17.32
CA MET A 52 16.75 10.94 -16.83
C MET A 52 16.36 10.06 -15.63
N THR A 53 15.09 10.02 -15.24
CA THR A 53 14.57 9.13 -14.20
C THR A 53 13.78 7.99 -14.82
N ARG A 54 14.14 6.75 -14.47
CA ARG A 54 13.36 5.56 -14.84
C ARG A 54 12.09 5.50 -13.98
N TRP A 55 11.01 4.99 -14.54
CA TRP A 55 9.74 4.88 -13.82
C TRP A 55 8.92 3.69 -14.29
N ALA A 56 8.05 3.19 -13.42
CA ALA A 56 7.08 2.16 -13.74
C ALA A 56 5.76 2.37 -12.99
N ILE A 57 4.67 1.92 -13.63
CA ILE A 57 3.35 1.81 -13.04
C ILE A 57 3.00 0.32 -13.00
N LEU A 58 2.81 -0.19 -11.79
CA LEU A 58 2.28 -1.53 -11.56
C LEU A 58 0.80 -1.44 -11.24
N GLY A 59 0.02 -2.41 -11.71
CA GLY A 59 -1.40 -2.46 -11.38
C GLY A 59 -1.97 -3.87 -11.34
N ASN A 60 -3.17 -3.99 -10.80
CA ASN A 60 -3.94 -5.22 -10.76
C ASN A 60 -5.32 -5.06 -11.45
N ARG A 61 -6.11 -6.14 -11.49
CA ARG A 61 -7.46 -6.14 -12.08
C ARG A 61 -8.46 -5.21 -11.37
N HIS A 62 -8.16 -4.82 -10.14
CA HIS A 62 -9.01 -3.98 -9.28
C HIS A 62 -8.66 -2.49 -9.38
N LYS A 63 -7.86 -2.09 -10.38
CA LYS A 63 -7.42 -0.71 -10.59
C LYS A 63 -6.69 -0.09 -9.39
N LEU A 64 -5.94 -0.91 -8.64
CA LEU A 64 -4.99 -0.42 -7.64
C LEU A 64 -3.63 -0.26 -8.30
N TYR A 65 -3.05 0.94 -8.21
CA TYR A 65 -1.81 1.29 -8.89
C TYR A 65 -0.68 1.65 -7.91
N LEU A 66 0.49 1.05 -8.13
CA LEU A 66 1.74 1.39 -7.47
C LEU A 66 2.67 2.02 -8.51
N CYS A 67 2.94 3.31 -8.34
CA CYS A 67 3.77 4.09 -9.23
C CYS A 67 5.14 4.31 -8.60
N MET A 68 6.20 4.17 -9.39
CA MET A 68 7.57 4.15 -8.90
C MET A 68 8.46 5.06 -9.76
N HIS A 69 9.23 5.92 -9.12
CA HIS A 69 10.39 6.57 -9.71
C HIS A 69 11.66 5.94 -9.17
N GLU A 70 12.64 5.70 -10.04
CA GLU A 70 13.93 5.25 -9.58
C GLU A 70 14.78 6.41 -9.04
N ASN A 71 15.20 6.29 -7.79
CA ASN A 71 16.07 7.21 -7.10
C ASN A 71 17.23 6.44 -6.44
N LEU A 72 18.31 6.24 -7.19
CA LEU A 72 19.52 5.54 -6.72
C LEU A 72 20.10 6.16 -5.43
N ALA A 73 19.96 7.48 -5.25
CA ALA A 73 20.45 8.18 -4.06
C ALA A 73 19.60 7.90 -2.81
N GLY A 74 18.45 7.23 -2.95
CA GLY A 74 17.60 6.74 -1.87
C GLY A 74 18.08 5.44 -1.24
N LYS A 75 19.03 4.72 -1.85
CA LYS A 75 19.48 3.41 -1.36
C LYS A 75 20.00 3.50 0.08
N GLY A 76 19.41 2.71 0.97
CA GLY A 76 19.78 2.66 2.40
C GLY A 76 19.36 3.89 3.22
N LYS A 77 18.62 4.83 2.64
CA LYS A 77 18.03 5.95 3.38
C LYS A 77 16.69 5.52 3.96
N LYS A 78 16.48 5.84 5.23
CA LYS A 78 15.19 5.64 5.89
C LYS A 78 14.22 6.74 5.50
N ASN A 79 12.94 6.40 5.43
CA ASN A 79 11.85 7.37 5.38
C ASN A 79 11.64 7.95 6.79
N GLU A 80 12.15 9.16 7.06
CA GLU A 80 12.07 9.83 8.36
C GLU A 80 11.29 11.16 8.28
N GLY A 81 10.71 11.60 9.40
CA GLY A 81 9.92 12.84 9.51
C GLY A 81 8.40 12.61 9.46
N LEU A 82 7.64 13.61 8.98
CA LEU A 82 6.20 13.48 8.73
C LEU A 82 5.99 12.73 7.40
N VAL A 83 5.99 11.40 7.48
CA VAL A 83 5.81 10.50 6.34
C VAL A 83 4.54 9.66 6.49
N ILE A 84 4.04 9.10 5.39
CA ILE A 84 3.06 8.00 5.43
C ILE A 84 3.73 6.83 6.16
N THR A 85 3.20 6.45 7.33
CA THR A 85 3.85 5.44 8.19
C THR A 85 3.75 4.03 7.63
N HIS A 86 2.71 3.75 6.85
CA HIS A 86 2.49 2.54 6.05
C HIS A 86 1.28 2.74 5.12
N PHE A 87 1.09 1.84 4.16
CA PHE A 87 -0.17 1.70 3.42
C PHE A 87 -0.68 0.25 3.51
N GLY A 88 -2.01 0.09 3.43
CA GLY A 88 -2.67 -1.20 3.60
C GLY A 88 -3.19 -1.80 2.28
N LEU A 89 -3.10 -3.11 2.16
CA LEU A 89 -3.64 -3.92 1.07
C LEU A 89 -4.65 -4.92 1.62
N ILE A 90 -5.85 -4.91 1.06
CA ILE A 90 -6.83 -5.97 1.33
C ILE A 90 -6.53 -7.18 0.46
N VAL A 91 -6.44 -8.34 1.11
CA VAL A 91 -6.11 -9.61 0.45
C VAL A 91 -7.20 -10.64 0.72
N THR A 92 -7.49 -11.46 -0.29
CA THR A 92 -8.50 -12.53 -0.16
C THR A 92 -7.93 -13.83 0.44
N ASP A 93 -6.60 -13.93 0.53
CA ASP A 93 -5.90 -15.15 0.94
C ASP A 93 -4.71 -14.77 1.84
N PHE A 94 -5.04 -14.32 3.05
CA PHE A 94 -4.10 -13.76 4.01
C PHE A 94 -2.97 -14.73 4.35
N ASP A 95 -3.31 -15.99 4.68
CA ASP A 95 -2.35 -16.97 5.17
C ASP A 95 -1.36 -17.39 4.07
N ASN A 96 -1.80 -17.43 2.81
CA ASN A 96 -0.92 -17.66 1.67
C ASN A 96 0.02 -16.47 1.42
N VAL A 97 -0.45 -15.23 1.54
CA VAL A 97 0.43 -14.05 1.45
C VAL A 97 1.49 -14.09 2.55
N LEU A 98 1.09 -14.37 3.81
CA LEU A 98 2.03 -14.52 4.92
C LEU A 98 3.06 -15.64 4.66
N SER A 99 2.61 -16.77 4.11
CA SER A 99 3.50 -17.88 3.73
C SER A 99 4.48 -17.47 2.63
N LYS A 100 4.04 -16.72 1.61
CA LYS A 100 4.89 -16.18 0.55
C LYS A 100 5.92 -15.18 1.05
N LEU A 101 5.55 -14.32 2.01
CA LEU A 101 6.45 -13.38 2.68
C LEU A 101 7.55 -14.13 3.44
N LYS A 102 7.17 -15.11 4.27
CA LYS A 102 8.10 -15.95 5.03
C LYS A 102 9.04 -16.74 4.13
N ALA A 103 8.52 -17.39 3.09
CA ALA A 103 9.32 -18.20 2.15
C ALA A 103 10.37 -17.37 1.38
N ARG A 104 10.17 -16.05 1.26
CA ARG A 104 11.08 -15.12 0.60
C ARG A 104 11.97 -14.35 1.59
N ASN A 105 11.91 -14.67 2.88
CA ASN A 105 12.64 -13.95 3.94
C ASN A 105 12.35 -12.44 3.95
N VAL A 106 11.11 -12.04 3.66
CA VAL A 106 10.71 -10.64 3.74
C VAL A 106 10.71 -10.19 5.20
N SER A 107 11.32 -9.05 5.51
CA SER A 107 11.34 -8.50 6.87
C SER A 107 9.94 -8.12 7.33
N LEU A 108 9.46 -8.82 8.36
CA LEU A 108 8.25 -8.43 9.07
C LEU A 108 8.58 -7.32 10.08
N ALA A 109 7.65 -6.39 10.28
CA ALA A 109 7.79 -5.38 11.33
C ALA A 109 7.58 -5.99 12.72
N TYR A 110 6.80 -7.08 12.79
CA TYR A 110 6.59 -7.90 13.97
C TYR A 110 6.56 -9.37 13.55
N ASP A 111 7.06 -10.28 14.39
CA ASP A 111 7.04 -11.72 14.11
C ASP A 111 5.66 -12.38 14.35
N PHE A 112 4.62 -11.58 14.58
CA PHE A 112 3.27 -12.01 14.89
C PHE A 112 2.22 -11.25 14.08
N GLU A 113 1.06 -11.88 13.90
CA GLU A 113 -0.14 -11.25 13.37
C GLU A 113 -0.75 -10.31 14.41
N VAL A 114 -1.13 -9.10 14.00
CA VAL A 114 -1.83 -8.15 14.85
C VAL A 114 -3.33 -8.43 14.75
N GLN A 115 -3.93 -8.85 15.86
CA GLN A 115 -5.36 -9.10 15.95
C GLN A 115 -6.11 -7.83 16.35
N TYR A 116 -7.04 -7.41 15.50
CA TYR A 116 -7.98 -6.32 15.76
C TYR A 116 -9.38 -6.87 16.05
N HIS A 117 -10.32 -5.98 16.41
CA HIS A 117 -11.68 -6.38 16.80
C HIS A 117 -12.40 -7.24 15.75
N SER A 118 -12.21 -6.94 14.46
CA SER A 118 -12.92 -7.60 13.36
C SER A 118 -12.03 -7.96 12.18
N SER A 119 -10.71 -7.84 12.33
CA SER A 119 -9.74 -8.16 11.27
C SER A 119 -8.41 -8.56 11.88
N LYS A 120 -7.53 -9.13 11.06
CA LYS A 120 -6.13 -9.37 11.41
C LYS A 120 -5.22 -8.75 10.36
N SER A 121 -4.03 -8.36 10.80
CA SER A 121 -3.06 -7.66 9.96
C SER A 121 -1.64 -8.20 10.15
N VAL A 122 -0.85 -8.14 9.07
CA VAL A 122 0.61 -8.36 9.12
C VAL A 122 1.29 -7.15 8.51
N TYR A 123 2.33 -6.68 9.20
CA TYR A 123 3.14 -5.55 8.77
C TYR A 123 4.53 -6.04 8.33
N PHE A 124 5.00 -5.57 7.19
CA PHE A 124 6.28 -5.97 6.62
C PHE A 124 6.90 -4.82 5.82
N PHE A 125 8.14 -5.01 5.37
CA PHE A 125 8.85 -4.03 4.55
C PHE A 125 9.06 -4.57 3.15
N ASP A 126 8.81 -3.73 2.14
CA ASP A 126 9.24 -4.03 0.78
C ASP A 126 10.76 -3.87 0.62
N PRO A 127 11.36 -4.19 -0.56
CA PRO A 127 12.79 -4.10 -0.75
C PRO A 127 13.36 -2.69 -0.52
N ASN A 128 12.54 -1.65 -0.73
CA ASN A 128 12.93 -0.27 -0.52
C ASN A 128 12.70 0.22 0.92
N GLY A 129 12.14 -0.62 1.80
CA GLY A 129 11.89 -0.30 3.20
C GLY A 129 10.57 0.45 3.44
N TYR A 130 9.64 0.47 2.48
CA TYR A 130 8.29 0.94 2.74
C TYR A 130 7.55 -0.06 3.63
N LYS A 131 6.96 0.42 4.72
CA LYS A 131 6.13 -0.42 5.58
C LYS A 131 4.78 -0.63 4.90
N ILE A 132 4.37 -1.88 4.78
CA ILE A 132 3.11 -2.31 4.17
C ILE A 132 2.33 -3.12 5.18
N GLU A 133 1.02 -2.95 5.17
CA GLU A 133 0.06 -3.79 5.88
C GLU A 133 -0.70 -4.67 4.88
N ILE A 134 -0.85 -5.96 5.19
CA ILE A 134 -1.96 -6.74 4.61
C ILE A 134 -3.05 -6.88 5.67
N SER A 135 -4.31 -6.79 5.26
CA SER A 135 -5.46 -6.94 6.15
C SER A 135 -6.54 -7.81 5.50
N GLU A 136 -7.27 -8.55 6.33
CA GLU A 136 -8.37 -9.41 5.88
C GLU A 136 -9.67 -8.65 5.56
N ARG A 137 -9.86 -7.45 6.13
CA ARG A 137 -11.12 -6.70 5.98
C ARG A 137 -10.89 -5.22 5.72
N ILE A 138 -11.65 -4.68 4.78
CA ILE A 138 -11.68 -3.23 4.49
C ILE A 138 -11.99 -2.48 5.78
N GLY A 139 -11.19 -1.45 6.08
CA GLY A 139 -11.37 -0.59 7.26
C GLY A 139 -11.36 -1.35 8.59
N GLY A 140 -10.72 -2.52 8.66
CA GLY A 140 -10.76 -3.37 9.86
C GLY A 140 -12.15 -3.96 10.16
N GLY A 141 -13.09 -3.90 9.22
CA GLY A 141 -14.46 -4.35 9.39
C GLY A 141 -15.34 -3.39 10.21
N ILE A 142 -14.99 -2.10 10.25
CA ILE A 142 -15.77 -1.07 10.96
C ILE A 142 -17.12 -0.84 10.27
N ASP A 143 -17.12 -0.74 8.95
CA ASP A 143 -18.32 -0.59 8.14
C ASP A 143 -18.87 -2.00 7.82
N ARG A 144 -19.86 -2.42 8.60
CA ARG A 144 -20.50 -3.75 8.51
C ARG A 144 -21.54 -3.84 7.40
#